data_AF-A0A3C1NNI4-F1
#
_entry.id   AF-A0A3C1NNI4-F1
#
_cell.length_a   1.000
_cell.length_b   1.000
_cell.length_c   1.000
_cell.angle_alpha   90.00
_cell.angle_beta   90.00
_cell.angle_gamma   90.00
#
_symmetry.space_group_name_H-M   'P 1'
#
loop_
_entity.id
_entity.type
_entity.pdbx_description
1 polymer ?
#
loop_
_entity_poly.entity_id
_entity_poly.type
_entity_poly.pdbx_seq_one_letter_code
_entity_poly.pdbx_strand_id
1 'polypeptide(L)'
;KAGLIMGDYSRSAINTSFNTGTIIGVCCHIFGYDIPPKLIPSFSWGDERYDIEKAIQDISNWKKMKGLEMNDEEKQLLYELYVNIK
;
A
#
# COMPACT_ATOMS: atom_id res chain seq x y z
N LYS A 1 6.14 0.85 -21.65
CA LYS A 1 6.55 2.07 -20.91
C LYS A 1 5.52 2.29 -19.80
N ALA A 2 5.93 2.33 -18.53
CA ALA A 2 5.02 2.56 -17.41
C ALA A 2 5.25 3.97 -16.85
N GLY A 3 4.19 4.77 -16.75
CA GLY A 3 4.25 6.11 -16.18
C GLY A 3 4.15 6.12 -14.66
N LEU A 4 3.49 5.11 -14.08
CA LEU A 4 3.33 4.91 -12.65
C LEU A 4 3.22 3.40 -12.43
N ILE A 5 3.90 2.88 -11.42
CA ILE A 5 3.71 1.51 -10.94
C ILE A 5 3.22 1.63 -9.49
N MET A 6 2.07 1.04 -9.19
CA MET A 6 1.46 1.07 -7.87
C MET A 6 1.12 -0.34 -7.42
N GLY A 7 1.70 -0.76 -6.30
CA GLY A 7 1.47 -2.07 -5.72
C GLY A 7 0.07 -2.22 -5.13
N ASP A 8 -0.32 -3.48 -4.92
CA ASP A 8 -1.64 -3.84 -4.40
C ASP A 8 -1.89 -3.26 -3.00
N TYR A 9 -3.17 -3.06 -2.69
CA TYR A 9 -3.66 -2.51 -1.43
C TYR A 9 -3.13 -1.12 -1.07
N SER A 10 -2.44 -0.46 -2.00
CA SER A 10 -2.02 0.93 -1.86
C SER A 10 -3.16 1.88 -2.22
N ARG A 11 -3.23 3.01 -1.52
CA ARG A 11 -4.26 4.05 -1.66
C ARG A 11 -3.60 5.43 -1.63
N SER A 12 -4.20 6.36 -2.35
CA SER A 12 -3.77 7.75 -2.37
C SER A 12 -4.88 8.67 -1.88
N ALA A 13 -4.48 9.80 -1.30
CA ALA A 13 -5.39 10.90 -1.00
C ALA A 13 -6.00 11.45 -2.29
N ILE A 14 -7.16 12.09 -2.13
CA ILE A 14 -7.82 12.80 -3.23
C ILE A 14 -6.87 13.88 -3.75
N ASN A 15 -6.81 14.02 -5.08
CA ASN A 15 -5.96 15.00 -5.76
C ASN A 15 -4.44 14.81 -5.57
N THR A 16 -3.99 13.58 -5.25
CA THR A 16 -2.56 13.26 -5.23
C THR A 16 -2.00 13.27 -6.66
N SER A 17 -0.95 14.05 -6.90
CA SER A 17 -0.27 14.15 -8.20
C SER A 17 1.00 13.31 -8.23
N PHE A 18 1.09 12.34 -9.14
CA PHE A 18 2.26 11.47 -9.29
C PHE A 18 3.16 11.89 -10.46
N ASN A 19 4.47 11.91 -10.23
CA ASN A 19 5.45 12.09 -11.29
C ASN A 19 5.56 10.84 -12.18
N THR A 20 6.03 11.05 -13.41
CA THR A 20 6.31 9.92 -14.32
C THR A 20 7.49 9.09 -13.82
N GLY A 21 7.32 7.78 -13.83
CA GLY A 21 8.28 6.81 -13.33
C GLY A 21 8.26 6.67 -11.81
N THR A 22 7.19 7.11 -11.14
CA THR A 22 6.97 6.84 -9.71
C THR A 22 6.65 5.36 -9.50
N ILE A 23 7.26 4.77 -8.47
CA ILE A 23 7.09 3.40 -8.05
C ILE A 23 6.58 3.42 -6.61
N ILE A 24 5.44 2.79 -6.38
CA ILE A 24 4.81 2.66 -5.07
C ILE A 24 4.74 1.18 -4.75
N GLY A 25 5.21 0.81 -3.56
CA GLY A 25 5.13 -0.55 -3.04
C GLY A 25 3.70 -1.00 -2.74
N VAL A 26 3.58 -2.14 -2.06
CA VAL A 26 2.29 -2.68 -1.61
C VAL A 26 1.87 -2.04 -0.29
N CYS A 27 0.57 -2.01 -0.01
CA CYS A 27 0.02 -1.51 1.27
C CYS A 27 0.49 -0.10 1.65
N CYS A 28 0.56 0.84 0.69
CA CYS A 28 0.98 2.21 0.95
C CYS A 28 -0.22 3.15 1.07
N HIS A 29 -0.26 4.01 2.09
CA HIS A 29 -1.21 5.11 2.20
C HIS A 29 -0.50 6.44 1.95
N ILE A 30 -0.86 7.11 0.85
CA ILE A 30 -0.16 8.30 0.36
C ILE A 30 -1.03 9.52 0.63
N PHE A 31 -0.61 10.36 1.56
CA PHE A 31 -1.30 11.60 1.93
C PHE A 31 -0.27 12.60 2.47
N GLY A 32 -0.65 13.88 2.54
CA GLY A 32 0.22 14.93 3.09
C GLY A 32 1.34 15.40 2.17
N TYR A 33 1.44 14.86 0.95
CA TYR A 33 2.40 15.31 -0.06
C TYR A 33 1.74 16.22 -1.09
N ASP A 34 2.41 17.33 -1.42
CA ASP A 34 2.09 18.09 -2.64
C ASP A 34 2.46 17.26 -3.88
N ILE A 35 3.66 16.66 -3.86
CA ILE A 35 4.17 15.74 -4.87
C ILE A 35 4.90 14.59 -4.14
N PRO A 36 4.39 13.35 -4.18
CA PRO A 36 5.03 12.21 -3.53
C PRO A 36 6.40 11.89 -4.13
N PRO A 37 7.31 11.27 -3.35
CA PRO A 37 8.63 10.88 -3.84
C PRO A 37 8.53 9.85 -4.98
N LYS A 38 9.59 9.74 -5.77
CA LYS A 38 9.64 8.82 -6.91
C LYS A 38 9.56 7.34 -6.48
N LEU A 39 10.02 7.01 -5.29
CA LEU A 39 9.92 5.67 -4.72
C LEU A 39 9.26 5.76 -3.35
N ILE A 40 8.17 5.03 -3.17
CA ILE A 40 7.50 4.83 -1.88
C ILE A 40 7.65 3.35 -1.51
N PRO A 41 8.34 3.01 -0.40
CA PRO A 41 8.53 1.62 0.00
C PRO A 41 7.21 1.00 0.44
N SER A 42 7.08 -0.33 0.32
CA SER A 42 5.87 -1.02 0.78
C SER A 42 5.63 -0.78 2.26
N PHE A 43 4.35 -0.80 2.66
CA PHE A 43 3.92 -0.54 4.03
C PHE A 43 4.30 0.86 4.50
N SER A 44 4.16 1.87 3.63
CA SER A 44 4.26 3.29 4.03
C SER A 44 2.89 3.82 4.42
N TRP A 45 2.82 4.63 5.47
CA TRP A 45 1.65 5.40 5.87
C TRP A 45 2.08 6.86 6.01
N GLY A 46 1.97 7.63 4.93
CA GLY A 46 2.67 8.91 4.82
C GLY A 46 4.18 8.68 4.94
N ASP A 47 4.82 9.40 5.85
CA ASP A 47 6.26 9.28 6.16
C ASP A 47 6.58 8.19 7.20
N GLU A 48 5.57 7.49 7.71
CA GLU A 48 5.74 6.45 8.73
C GLU A 48 5.62 5.04 8.15
N ARG A 49 6.08 4.04 8.90
CA ARG A 49 5.84 2.64 8.56
C ARG A 49 4.44 2.24 9.00
N TYR A 50 3.69 1.66 8.08
CA TYR A 50 2.36 1.14 8.33
C TYR A 50 2.43 -0.08 9.26
N ASP A 51 1.57 -0.12 10.27
CA ASP A 51 1.35 -1.29 11.12
C ASP A 51 0.70 -2.43 10.33
N ILE A 52 1.30 -3.63 10.41
CA ILE A 52 0.87 -4.80 9.64
C ILE A 52 -0.49 -5.36 10.11
N GLU A 53 -0.78 -5.34 11.41
CA GLU A 53 -2.06 -5.83 11.94
C GLU A 53 -3.18 -4.91 11.47
N LYS A 54 -2.92 -3.60 11.50
CA LYS A 54 -3.86 -2.59 10.97
C LYS A 54 -4.04 -2.73 9.46
N ALA A 55 -2.96 -2.96 8.71
CA ALA A 55 -3.03 -3.17 7.26
C ALA A 55 -3.91 -4.38 6.90
N ILE A 56 -3.74 -5.51 7.59
CA ILE A 56 -4.55 -6.72 7.39
C ILE A 56 -6.02 -6.46 7.74
N GLN A 57 -6.29 -5.74 8.83
CA GLN A 57 -7.65 -5.39 9.22
C GLN A 57 -8.35 -4.52 8.17
N ASP A 58 -7.66 -3.51 7.63
CA ASP A 58 -8.18 -2.61 6.59
C ASP A 58 -8.42 -3.34 5.27
N ILE A 59 -7.52 -4.25 4.89
CA ILE A 59 -7.68 -5.10 3.70
C ILE A 59 -8.87 -6.04 3.87
N SER A 60 -8.99 -6.68 5.03
CA SER A 60 -10.13 -7.56 5.35
C SER A 60 -11.46 -6.81 5.28
N ASN A 61 -11.53 -5.62 5.87
CA ASN A 61 -12.73 -4.79 5.81
C ASN A 61 -13.09 -4.39 4.37
N TRP A 62 -12.09 -4.00 3.56
CA TRP A 62 -12.31 -3.65 2.16
C TRP A 62 -12.77 -4.85 1.32
N LYS A 63 -12.19 -6.03 1.53
CA LYS A 63 -12.63 -7.26 0.86
C LYS A 63 -14.06 -7.63 1.24
N LYS A 64 -14.41 -7.54 2.53
CA LYS A 64 -15.79 -7.77 3.00
C LYS A 64 -16.80 -6.85 2.33
N MET A 65 -16.46 -5.58 2.11
CA MET A 65 -17.30 -4.64 1.35
C MET A 65 -17.53 -5.08 -0.11
N LYS A 66 -16.65 -5.93 -0.65
CA LYS A 66 -16.77 -6.53 -1.98
C LYS A 66 -17.40 -7.94 -1.95
N GLY A 67 -17.87 -8.40 -0.80
CA GLY A 67 -18.39 -9.76 -0.63
C GLY A 67 -17.30 -10.84 -0.70
N LEU A 68 -16.04 -10.46 -0.51
CA LEU A 68 -14.89 -11.36 -0.51
C LEU A 68 -14.34 -11.51 0.91
N GLU A 69 -13.70 -12.63 1.18
CA GLU A 69 -12.97 -12.86 2.42
C GLU A 69 -11.46 -12.83 2.16
N MET A 70 -10.70 -12.56 3.22
CA MET A 70 -9.24 -12.56 3.15
C MET A 70 -8.72 -13.93 3.57
N ASN A 71 -7.98 -14.58 2.67
CA ASN A 71 -7.48 -15.93 2.90
C ASN A 71 -6.27 -15.88 3.84
N ASP A 72 -6.02 -16.97 4.55
CA ASP A 72 -4.88 -17.04 5.48
C ASP A 72 -3.53 -17.07 4.75
N GLU A 73 -3.48 -17.64 3.54
CA GLU A 73 -2.30 -17.59 2.66
C GLU A 73 -1.93 -16.14 2.28
N GLU A 74 -2.92 -15.29 2.00
CA GLU A 74 -2.67 -13.88 1.66
C GLU A 74 -2.16 -13.09 2.86
N LYS A 75 -2.70 -13.37 4.06
CA LYS A 75 -2.21 -12.76 5.30
C LYS A 75 -0.75 -13.15 5.52
N GLN A 76 -0.43 -14.44 5.37
CA GLN A 76 0.92 -14.96 5.53
C GLN A 76 1.90 -14.31 4.54
N LEU A 77 1.51 -14.19 3.27
CA LEU A 77 2.32 -13.51 2.26
C LEU A 77 2.61 -12.04 2.63
N LEU A 78 1.59 -11.31 3.10
CA LEU A 78 1.76 -9.92 3.54
C LEU A 78 2.69 -9.81 4.76
N TYR A 79 2.60 -10.75 5.71
CA TYR A 79 3.53 -10.82 6.84
C TYR A 79 4.97 -11.07 6.39
N GLU A 80 5.17 -12.01 5.48
CA GLU A 80 6.51 -12.31 4.93
C GLU A 80 7.10 -11.10 4.20
N LEU A 81 6.30 -10.42 3.38
CA LEU A 81 6.72 -9.18 2.74
C LEU A 81 7.06 -8.10 3.77
N TYR A 82 6.27 -7.98 4.85
CA TYR A 82 6.51 -7.00 5.90
C TYR A 82 7.85 -7.23 6.60
N VAL A 83 8.18 -8.48 6.93
CA VAL A 83 9.43 -8.82 7.65
C VAL A 83 10.66 -8.68 6.75
N ASN A 84 10.54 -9.05 5.47
CA ASN A 84 11.68 -9.07 4.55
C ASN A 84 12.05 -7.69 3.99
N ILE A 85 11.20 -6.68 4.16
CA ILE A 85 11.49 -5.31 3.75
C ILE A 85 12.29 -4.63 4.86
N LYS A 86 13.59 -4.44 4.57
CA LYS A 86 14.53 -3.63 5.36
C LYS A 86 14.45 -2.17 4.96
#